data_AF-A0A1S7UNH3-F1
#
_entry.id   AF-A0A1S7UNH3-F1
#
_cell.length_a   1.000
_cell.length_b   1.000
_cell.length_c   1.000
_cell.angle_alpha   90.00
_cell.angle_beta   90.00
_cell.angle_gamma   90.00
#
_symmetry.space_group_name_H-M   'P 1'
#
loop_
_entity.id
_entity.type
_entity.pdbx_description
1 polymer ?
#
loop_
_entity_poly.entity_id
_entity_poly.type
_entity_poly.pdbx_seq_one_letter_code
_entity_poly.pdbx_strand_id
1 'polypeptide(L)'
;MTSTRGRLPDGQPMRSTHSSRSWKPTTGLKTRSTTASAAPCTSPTARGARSGPRTTSSAPRGGSAGPRPPTSRRWTTTTRSRGGSGTSRRRASGPTRRTRTCTRSCTTGRTPTCTCSWSRRSCASCSTGTSAPAGSSTGRTRSSSRRGAPLLLLRRPRSARCARASWWWCRDHHLILWPFRTALDHTETLDDLVSGRLSVEDAVRNKDPRLGWNAVDASGKVRPSKEDVEALGPEFKAAWDRDFRDRPNRPLAVIVQLSMYVGPQEGVEPGQYMTMGNFTAYPYSRGHLHITGPEVDDPLDFNVGFFSDEGDVDVKKQMWAYKKSRELMRRTSMYRGELASAHPPFPPHSEAACVAFDEERDTADVQDIKYSPEDDKILEQFVRENVNTTWHSIGTAKMAPRDDFGVVDKDLNVYGVKGLKLADLSIAPENVGANTNNTALVIGEKAADIILRELGLA
;
A
#
# COMPACT_ATOMS: atom_id res chain seq x y z
N MET A 1 -21.17 -3.83 -55.08
CA MET A 1 -20.21 -3.72 -56.20
C MET A 1 -18.82 -3.92 -55.66
N THR A 2 -18.16 -4.94 -56.18
CA THR A 2 -16.87 -5.53 -55.79
C THR A 2 -15.71 -4.54 -55.95
N SER A 3 -14.85 -4.43 -54.93
CA SER A 3 -13.56 -3.75 -55.02
C SER A 3 -12.44 -4.75 -54.73
N THR A 4 -11.43 -4.65 -55.59
CA THR A 4 -10.36 -5.58 -55.94
C THR A 4 -9.28 -5.75 -54.88
N ARG A 5 -8.77 -6.99 -54.79
CA ARG A 5 -7.53 -7.38 -54.11
C ARG A 5 -6.32 -6.77 -54.82
N GLY A 6 -5.42 -6.13 -54.06
CA GLY A 6 -4.05 -5.83 -54.47
C GLY A 6 -3.06 -6.43 -53.47
N ARG A 7 -2.18 -7.32 -53.95
CA ARG A 7 -0.97 -7.77 -53.23
C ARG A 7 0.08 -6.66 -53.26
N LEU A 8 0.83 -6.49 -52.18
CA LEU A 8 2.11 -5.78 -52.15
C LEU A 8 3.24 -6.79 -51.85
N PRO A 9 4.47 -6.58 -52.37
CA PRO A 9 5.57 -7.53 -52.28
C PRO A 9 6.45 -7.34 -51.03
N ASP A 10 7.15 -8.42 -50.67
CA ASP A 10 8.10 -8.53 -49.56
C ASP A 10 9.40 -7.72 -49.74
N GLY A 11 9.93 -7.26 -48.61
CA GLY A 11 11.39 -7.25 -48.35
C GLY A 11 12.12 -5.91 -48.44
N GLN A 12 12.35 -5.26 -47.29
CA GLN A 12 13.65 -4.76 -46.78
C GLN A 12 13.46 -3.92 -45.48
N PRO A 13 14.41 -3.94 -44.54
CA PRO A 13 14.18 -3.57 -43.14
C PRO A 13 14.23 -2.06 -42.88
N MET A 14 13.28 -1.53 -42.11
CA MET A 14 13.36 -0.17 -41.58
C MET A 14 14.39 -0.08 -40.46
N ARG A 15 15.50 0.62 -40.74
CA ARG A 15 16.45 1.16 -39.75
C ARG A 15 15.72 2.15 -38.84
N SER A 16 15.73 1.90 -37.52
CA SER A 16 15.32 2.89 -36.53
C SER A 16 16.44 3.92 -36.32
N THR A 17 16.16 5.18 -36.62
CA THR A 17 16.99 6.31 -36.21
C THR A 17 16.56 6.76 -34.82
N HIS A 18 17.22 6.25 -33.76
CA HIS A 18 17.15 6.84 -32.44
C HIS A 18 18.25 7.90 -32.30
N SER A 19 17.88 9.17 -32.33
CA SER A 19 18.75 10.25 -31.86
C SER A 19 18.64 10.34 -30.33
N SER A 20 19.60 9.78 -29.62
CA SER A 20 19.78 9.99 -28.19
C SER A 20 20.40 11.37 -27.95
N ARG A 21 19.59 12.35 -27.50
CA ARG A 21 20.14 13.57 -26.88
C ARG A 21 20.34 13.32 -25.40
N SER A 22 21.58 13.09 -25.02
CA SER A 22 22.08 13.03 -23.65
C SER A 22 21.88 14.36 -22.93
N TRP A 23 21.18 14.35 -21.79
CA TRP A 23 21.11 15.48 -20.88
C TRP A 23 22.29 15.40 -19.89
N LYS A 24 23.24 16.34 -19.96
CA LYS A 24 24.33 16.49 -18.99
C LYS A 24 23.84 17.34 -17.82
N PRO A 25 24.02 16.93 -16.55
CA PRO A 25 23.79 17.82 -15.41
C PRO A 25 24.94 18.81 -15.27
N THR A 26 24.62 20.10 -15.26
CA THR A 26 25.51 21.19 -14.84
C THR A 26 25.82 21.08 -13.35
N THR A 27 27.10 20.97 -13.03
CA THR A 27 27.68 21.04 -11.69
C THR A 27 27.64 22.48 -11.14
N GLY A 28 27.25 22.65 -9.88
CA GLY A 28 27.53 23.91 -9.17
C GLY A 28 26.74 24.14 -7.89
N LEU A 29 27.09 23.47 -6.78
CA LEU A 29 27.10 24.12 -5.46
C LEU A 29 28.04 23.36 -4.51
N LYS A 30 29.11 24.05 -4.09
CA LYS A 30 30.11 23.56 -3.14
C LYS A 30 29.54 23.59 -1.72
N THR A 31 29.66 22.50 -0.98
CA THR A 31 29.68 22.53 0.49
C THR A 31 30.96 21.86 0.99
N ARG A 32 31.73 22.60 1.79
CA ARG A 32 33.00 22.18 2.39
C ARG A 32 32.75 21.08 3.43
N SER A 33 33.46 19.95 3.31
CA SER A 33 33.66 18.99 4.40
C SER A 33 35.08 19.14 4.95
N THR A 34 35.20 19.47 6.22
CA THR A 34 36.47 19.39 6.96
C THR A 34 36.66 17.97 7.48
N THR A 35 37.74 17.33 7.06
CA THR A 35 38.27 16.05 7.55
C THR A 35 38.97 16.21 8.89
N ALA A 36 38.83 15.23 9.78
CA ALA A 36 39.84 14.89 10.79
C ALA A 36 40.06 13.38 10.79
N SER A 37 41.32 13.00 10.63
CA SER A 37 41.88 11.66 10.51
C SER A 37 42.25 11.10 11.88
N ALA A 38 42.22 9.77 12.04
CA ALA A 38 43.09 9.06 12.98
C ALA A 38 43.34 7.62 12.49
N ALA A 39 44.63 7.31 12.37
CA ALA A 39 45.24 6.07 11.89
C ALA A 39 45.59 5.11 13.07
N PRO A 40 46.09 3.88 12.82
CA PRO A 40 45.88 2.68 13.64
C PRO A 40 47.03 2.35 14.62
N CYS A 41 46.77 1.41 15.55
CA CYS A 41 47.78 0.71 16.35
C CYS A 41 47.56 -0.81 16.38
N THR A 42 48.68 -1.51 16.53
CA THR A 42 49.03 -2.89 16.15
C THR A 42 48.85 -3.98 17.23
N SER A 43 48.65 -5.22 16.74
CA SER A 43 48.95 -6.62 17.17
C SER A 43 49.64 -6.92 18.53
N PRO A 44 49.54 -8.15 19.13
CA PRO A 44 50.11 -9.39 18.56
C PRO A 44 49.40 -10.74 18.87
N THR A 45 50.08 -11.82 18.49
CA THR A 45 49.72 -13.18 18.06
C THR A 45 49.65 -14.33 19.11
N ALA A 46 48.86 -15.37 18.77
CA ALA A 46 49.13 -16.84 18.78
C ALA A 46 48.95 -17.79 20.01
N ARG A 47 48.21 -18.89 19.71
CA ARG A 47 48.31 -20.35 20.11
C ARG A 47 47.74 -20.88 21.46
N GLY A 48 46.82 -21.87 21.35
CA GLY A 48 47.02 -23.24 21.90
C GLY A 48 46.10 -23.82 23.01
N ALA A 49 45.23 -24.79 22.63
CA ALA A 49 44.87 -26.07 23.30
C ALA A 49 43.93 -26.20 24.56
N ARG A 50 42.80 -26.90 24.32
CA ARG A 50 42.09 -28.03 25.03
C ARG A 50 41.62 -28.02 26.52
N SER A 51 40.42 -28.62 26.67
CA SER A 51 39.79 -29.40 27.79
C SER A 51 38.89 -28.69 28.85
N GLY A 52 37.67 -29.24 29.09
CA GLY A 52 36.63 -28.75 30.03
C GLY A 52 36.77 -29.30 31.47
N PRO A 53 35.72 -29.48 32.33
CA PRO A 53 34.33 -28.98 32.35
C PRO A 53 33.87 -28.31 33.70
N ARG A 54 32.60 -27.82 33.74
CA ARG A 54 31.68 -27.56 34.89
C ARG A 54 32.14 -26.73 36.13
N THR A 55 31.52 -25.56 36.38
CA THR A 55 30.50 -25.26 37.44
C THR A 55 30.46 -23.77 37.84
N THR A 56 29.22 -23.25 37.94
CA THR A 56 28.68 -22.21 38.85
C THR A 56 29.36 -20.84 39.11
N SER A 57 28.55 -19.80 38.86
CA SER A 57 28.31 -18.61 39.71
C SER A 57 28.83 -17.24 39.26
N SER A 58 27.94 -16.27 39.44
CA SER A 58 28.13 -14.80 39.56
C SER A 58 28.45 -13.97 38.29
N ALA A 59 27.56 -13.00 38.03
CA ALA A 59 27.72 -11.92 37.07
C ALA A 59 28.74 -10.86 37.56
N PRO A 60 29.30 -10.02 36.67
CA PRO A 60 28.59 -8.80 36.29
C PRO A 60 28.60 -8.50 34.79
N ARG A 61 27.51 -7.89 34.30
CA ARG A 61 27.34 -7.43 32.91
C ARG A 61 28.07 -6.11 32.67
N GLY A 62 28.97 -6.08 31.69
CA GLY A 62 29.48 -4.88 31.03
C GLY A 62 29.67 -5.17 29.53
N GLY A 63 29.32 -4.21 28.66
CA GLY A 63 29.53 -4.29 27.20
C GLY A 63 28.30 -3.94 26.35
N SER A 64 28.18 -2.65 26.00
CA SER A 64 28.29 -2.11 24.62
C SER A 64 27.17 -2.50 23.64
N ALA A 65 26.12 -1.67 23.61
CA ALA A 65 25.10 -1.71 22.58
C ALA A 65 25.57 -0.95 21.31
N GLY A 66 25.67 -1.66 20.19
CA GLY A 66 25.81 -1.06 18.85
C GLY A 66 24.57 -0.27 18.42
N PRO A 67 24.63 0.46 17.29
CA PRO A 67 23.58 1.39 16.89
C PRO A 67 22.30 0.63 16.49
N ARG A 68 21.17 1.02 17.09
CA ARG A 68 19.84 0.47 16.82
C ARG A 68 19.17 1.17 15.60
N PRO A 69 18.33 0.46 14.83
CA PRO A 69 17.64 1.01 13.67
C PRO A 69 16.54 2.02 14.07
N PRO A 70 16.11 2.90 13.15
CA PRO A 70 15.18 3.98 13.47
C PRO A 70 13.77 3.47 13.80
N THR A 71 13.26 3.88 14.96
CA THR A 71 11.90 3.62 15.44
C THR A 71 10.88 4.53 14.76
N SER A 72 9.81 3.96 14.19
CA SER A 72 8.70 4.71 13.60
C SER A 72 7.81 5.37 14.68
N ARG A 73 7.36 6.61 14.43
CA ARG A 73 6.79 7.57 15.43
C ARG A 73 5.35 7.95 15.08
N ARG A 74 4.47 8.19 16.08
CA ARG A 74 3.08 8.68 15.90
C ARG A 74 2.88 10.06 16.57
N TRP A 75 2.00 10.88 15.99
CA TRP A 75 1.77 12.29 16.35
C TRP A 75 0.30 12.54 16.73
N THR A 76 0.02 13.44 17.69
CA THR A 76 -1.34 13.96 17.97
C THR A 76 -1.31 15.49 18.08
N THR A 77 -2.35 16.20 17.64
CA THR A 77 -2.41 17.69 17.66
C THR A 77 -3.26 18.18 18.84
N THR A 78 -2.78 19.16 19.62
CA THR A 78 -3.54 19.83 20.68
C THR A 78 -4.02 21.23 20.23
N THR A 79 -5.29 21.55 20.54
CA THR A 79 -5.92 22.85 20.24
C THR A 79 -6.33 23.57 21.53
N ARG A 80 -6.00 24.86 21.66
CA ARG A 80 -6.47 25.72 22.77
C ARG A 80 -7.72 26.52 22.37
N SER A 81 -8.73 26.56 23.24
CA SER A 81 -9.81 27.56 23.18
C SER A 81 -9.48 28.73 24.11
N ARG A 82 -9.44 29.97 23.60
CA ARG A 82 -9.49 31.16 24.46
C ARG A 82 -10.96 31.50 24.72
N GLY A 83 -11.35 31.53 25.99
CA GLY A 83 -12.69 31.93 26.42
C GLY A 83 -12.88 33.43 26.23
N GLY A 84 -13.91 33.78 25.46
CA GLY A 84 -14.37 35.14 25.22
C GLY A 84 -15.69 35.05 24.44
N SER A 85 -16.71 35.75 24.89
CA SER A 85 -18.06 35.79 24.33
C SER A 85 -18.07 36.42 22.94
N GLY A 86 -17.70 35.63 21.93
CA GLY A 86 -17.71 36.00 20.53
C GLY A 86 -17.14 34.84 19.72
N THR A 87 -17.82 34.45 18.63
CA THR A 87 -17.51 33.28 17.77
C THR A 87 -16.10 32.71 17.95
N SER A 88 -15.96 31.66 18.76
CA SER A 88 -14.64 31.12 19.13
C SER A 88 -13.96 30.51 17.91
N ARG A 89 -13.02 31.26 17.32
CA ARG A 89 -12.17 30.79 16.22
C ARG A 89 -11.05 29.90 16.81
N ARG A 90 -11.16 28.58 16.63
CA ARG A 90 -10.22 27.58 17.15
C ARG A 90 -8.92 27.61 16.34
N ARG A 91 -7.75 27.70 17.00
CA ARG A 91 -6.41 27.71 16.35
C ARG A 91 -5.59 26.52 16.83
N ALA A 92 -4.94 25.81 15.91
CA ALA A 92 -3.97 24.78 16.27
C ALA A 92 -2.75 25.41 16.94
N SER A 93 -2.33 24.88 18.09
CA SER A 93 -1.25 25.45 18.91
C SER A 93 0.05 24.62 18.92
N GLY A 94 -0.02 23.33 18.57
CA GLY A 94 1.13 22.43 18.69
C GLY A 94 0.75 20.94 18.75
N PRO A 95 1.63 20.00 18.37
CA PRO A 95 1.46 18.59 18.60
C PRO A 95 2.02 18.15 19.95
N THR A 96 1.44 17.08 20.47
CA THR A 96 1.93 16.32 21.61
C THR A 96 2.43 14.96 21.11
N ARG A 97 3.55 14.49 21.65
CA ARG A 97 4.29 13.29 21.24
C ARG A 97 4.37 12.30 22.41
N ARG A 98 4.15 11.00 22.14
CA ARG A 98 4.54 9.90 23.03
C ARG A 98 5.65 9.06 22.39
N THR A 99 6.57 8.51 23.20
CA THR A 99 7.61 7.59 22.75
C THR A 99 7.08 6.15 22.71
N ARG A 100 7.33 5.43 21.61
CA ARG A 100 6.76 4.09 21.33
C ARG A 100 7.30 2.95 22.23
N THR A 101 8.36 3.21 22.99
CA THR A 101 8.95 2.27 23.95
C THR A 101 9.42 3.03 25.19
N CYS A 102 8.82 2.76 26.35
CA CYS A 102 9.41 3.13 27.64
C CYS A 102 10.20 1.91 28.15
N THR A 103 11.51 1.89 27.93
CA THR A 103 12.42 0.93 28.61
C THR A 103 12.85 1.44 29.99
N ARG A 104 12.29 2.57 30.45
CA ARG A 104 12.48 3.01 31.83
C ARG A 104 11.39 2.37 32.69
N SER A 105 11.83 1.61 33.68
CA SER A 105 11.06 1.22 34.86
C SER A 105 10.57 2.48 35.58
N CYS A 106 9.55 3.13 35.04
CA CYS A 106 8.83 4.21 35.70
C CYS A 106 7.70 3.57 36.49
N THR A 107 7.86 3.56 37.81
CA THR A 107 6.97 3.01 38.85
C THR A 107 5.61 3.71 38.96
N THR A 108 5.16 4.48 37.96
CA THR A 108 3.96 5.32 38.06
C THR A 108 2.95 5.16 36.91
N GLY A 109 3.14 4.22 35.97
CA GLY A 109 2.12 3.93 34.93
C GLY A 109 1.79 5.09 33.98
N ARG A 110 2.50 6.22 34.05
CA ARG A 110 2.31 7.38 33.15
C ARG A 110 3.42 7.42 32.10
N THR A 111 3.04 7.29 30.84
CA THR A 111 3.94 7.45 29.70
C THR A 111 4.31 8.92 29.50
N PRO A 112 5.60 9.29 29.39
CA PRO A 112 6.00 10.68 29.20
C PRO A 112 5.46 11.25 27.88
N THR A 113 4.98 12.50 27.92
CA THR A 113 4.51 13.26 26.75
C THR A 113 5.42 14.48 26.52
N CYS A 114 5.77 14.76 25.27
CA CYS A 114 6.48 15.98 24.87
C CYS A 114 5.55 16.87 24.05
N THR A 115 5.48 18.17 24.33
CA THR A 115 4.66 19.13 23.57
C THR A 115 5.55 20.11 22.83
N CYS A 116 5.32 20.30 21.52
CA CYS A 116 5.98 21.31 20.71
C CYS A 116 4.96 22.39 20.33
N SER A 117 5.36 23.66 20.31
CA SER A 117 4.50 24.78 19.87
C SER A 117 4.86 25.22 18.45
N TRP A 118 3.87 25.60 17.66
CA TRP A 118 4.07 26.18 16.33
C TRP A 118 3.63 27.64 16.31
N SER A 119 4.51 28.53 15.84
CA SER A 119 4.22 29.97 15.76
C SER A 119 3.32 30.32 14.58
N ARG A 120 3.47 29.62 13.44
CA ARG A 120 2.78 29.93 12.17
C ARG A 120 1.71 28.91 11.78
N ARG A 121 2.04 27.63 11.58
CA ARG A 121 1.13 26.57 11.07
C ARG A 121 1.47 25.18 11.60
N SER A 122 0.49 24.27 11.58
CA SER A 122 0.66 22.83 11.78
C SER A 122 0.21 22.07 10.52
N CYS A 123 1.02 21.12 10.07
CA CYS A 123 0.68 20.18 9.00
C CYS A 123 0.73 18.77 9.57
N ALA A 124 -0.31 17.97 9.34
CA ALA A 124 -0.30 16.55 9.67
C ALA A 124 -0.24 15.71 8.39
N SER A 125 0.76 14.82 8.36
CA SER A 125 1.01 13.86 7.27
C SER A 125 1.30 12.49 7.90
N CYS A 126 0.34 11.97 8.66
CA CYS A 126 0.51 10.73 9.41
C CYS A 126 0.07 9.50 8.62
N SER A 127 -0.34 9.62 7.35
CA SER A 127 -0.96 8.56 6.53
C SER A 127 -2.42 8.28 6.86
N THR A 128 -3.14 7.69 5.92
CA THR A 128 -4.60 7.44 5.98
C THR A 128 -5.07 6.72 7.25
N GLY A 129 -4.28 5.77 7.76
CA GLY A 129 -4.59 5.01 8.98
C GLY A 129 -4.34 5.77 10.29
N THR A 130 -3.76 6.97 10.24
CA THR A 130 -3.24 7.66 11.44
C THR A 130 -3.54 9.16 11.49
N SER A 131 -3.69 9.82 10.35
CA SER A 131 -4.20 11.19 10.27
C SER A 131 -5.65 11.30 10.74
N ALA A 132 -6.38 10.18 10.68
CA ALA A 132 -7.74 10.06 11.19
C ALA A 132 -7.88 9.95 12.72
N PRO A 133 -7.12 9.07 13.41
CA PRO A 133 -7.22 8.92 14.86
C PRO A 133 -6.40 9.93 15.66
N ALA A 134 -5.80 10.97 15.06
CA ALA A 134 -5.08 11.97 15.84
C ALA A 134 -6.04 12.58 16.88
N GLY A 135 -5.83 12.26 18.17
CA GLY A 135 -6.71 12.53 19.31
C GLY A 135 -7.12 13.99 19.59
N SER A 136 -6.96 14.89 18.62
CA SER A 136 -7.78 16.10 18.52
C SER A 136 -9.24 15.72 18.30
N SER A 137 -10.10 15.99 19.28
CA SER A 137 -11.52 15.65 19.32
C SER A 137 -12.39 16.38 18.27
N THR A 138 -12.13 16.15 16.97
CA THR A 138 -12.85 16.78 15.85
C THR A 138 -13.93 15.88 15.23
N GLY A 139 -14.46 14.91 15.99
CA GLY A 139 -15.52 13.98 15.58
C GLY A 139 -16.72 13.90 16.54
N ARG A 140 -17.87 13.46 16.01
CA ARG A 140 -19.19 13.12 16.60
C ARG A 140 -19.52 13.58 18.04
N THR A 141 -20.65 14.29 18.20
CA THR A 141 -21.14 14.81 19.50
C THR A 141 -21.75 13.79 20.47
N ARG A 142 -22.01 12.54 20.05
CA ARG A 142 -22.75 11.54 20.89
C ARG A 142 -21.85 10.46 21.50
N SER A 143 -20.67 10.19 20.93
CA SER A 143 -19.70 9.22 21.47
C SER A 143 -18.71 9.86 22.45
N SER A 144 -18.35 11.13 22.25
CA SER A 144 -17.38 11.86 23.07
C SER A 144 -17.93 12.26 24.45
N SER A 145 -19.23 12.55 24.57
CA SER A 145 -19.83 12.96 25.86
C SER A 145 -19.94 11.83 26.89
N ARG A 146 -19.82 10.56 26.48
CA ARG A 146 -19.78 9.40 27.39
C ARG A 146 -18.37 9.00 27.83
N ARG A 147 -17.30 9.58 27.26
CA ARG A 147 -15.94 8.99 27.30
C ARG A 147 -14.82 9.93 27.81
N GLY A 148 -15.16 10.98 28.56
CA GLY A 148 -14.20 11.75 29.37
C GLY A 148 -13.14 12.58 28.64
N ALA A 149 -13.08 12.58 27.30
CA ALA A 149 -12.19 13.45 26.53
C ALA A 149 -12.70 14.91 26.53
N PRO A 150 -11.82 15.94 26.63
CA PRO A 150 -12.24 17.33 26.48
C PRO A 150 -13.00 17.54 25.16
N LEU A 151 -14.26 17.95 25.28
CA LEU A 151 -15.22 18.06 24.20
C LEU A 151 -14.89 19.27 23.31
N LEU A 152 -14.34 19.06 22.10
CA LEU A 152 -14.28 20.10 21.08
C LEU A 152 -15.62 20.15 20.32
N LEU A 153 -16.54 21.00 20.81
CA LEU A 153 -17.84 21.26 20.18
C LEU A 153 -17.72 21.73 18.71
N LEU A 154 -17.97 20.82 17.77
CA LEU A 154 -18.43 21.12 16.40
C LEU A 154 -19.92 21.44 16.47
N ARG A 155 -20.29 22.69 16.21
CA ARG A 155 -21.70 23.12 16.17
C ARG A 155 -22.44 22.31 15.10
N ARG A 156 -23.56 21.68 15.50
CA ARG A 156 -24.40 20.82 14.65
C ARG A 156 -24.80 21.54 13.35
N PRO A 157 -24.66 20.93 12.17
CA PRO A 157 -25.55 21.25 11.05
C PRO A 157 -26.96 20.77 11.41
N ARG A 158 -27.99 21.50 10.96
CA ARG A 158 -29.41 21.19 11.24
C ARG A 158 -29.90 19.85 10.65
N SER A 159 -29.07 19.13 9.90
CA SER A 159 -29.39 17.81 9.34
C SER A 159 -28.49 16.71 9.96
N ALA A 160 -29.12 15.64 10.47
CA ALA A 160 -28.44 14.53 11.15
C ALA A 160 -27.57 13.64 10.22
N ARG A 161 -27.46 13.96 8.93
CA ARG A 161 -26.69 13.20 7.92
C ARG A 161 -25.20 13.58 7.88
N CYS A 162 -24.84 14.86 8.00
CA CYS A 162 -23.45 15.30 7.74
C CYS A 162 -22.42 14.93 8.83
N ALA A 163 -22.83 14.70 10.08
CA ALA A 163 -21.88 14.42 11.18
C ALA A 163 -21.45 12.94 11.29
N ARG A 164 -21.95 12.06 10.42
CA ARG A 164 -21.67 10.62 10.45
C ARG A 164 -20.60 10.14 9.47
N ALA A 165 -20.06 10.97 8.58
CA ALA A 165 -19.58 10.43 7.30
C ALA A 165 -18.11 10.70 6.94
N SER A 166 -17.40 11.59 7.65
CA SER A 166 -16.03 11.98 7.25
C SER A 166 -14.99 10.86 7.39
N TRP A 167 -15.23 9.91 8.29
CA TRP A 167 -14.31 8.83 8.64
C TRP A 167 -14.75 7.46 8.09
N TRP A 168 -15.84 7.44 7.30
CA TRP A 168 -16.51 6.27 6.73
C TRP A 168 -16.20 6.10 5.24
N TRP A 169 -15.09 6.68 4.82
CA TRP A 169 -14.71 6.80 3.42
C TRP A 169 -13.28 6.30 3.17
N CYS A 170 -12.85 5.34 4.01
CA CYS A 170 -11.59 4.64 3.79
C CYS A 170 -11.71 3.79 2.53
N ARG A 171 -10.70 3.88 1.68
CA ARG A 171 -10.55 3.06 0.47
C ARG A 171 -9.16 2.48 0.44
N ASP A 172 -9.03 1.37 -0.27
CA ASP A 172 -7.75 0.78 -0.65
C ASP A 172 -7.92 0.19 -2.05
N HIS A 173 -6.88 -0.43 -2.59
CA HIS A 173 -7.02 -1.42 -3.65
C HIS A 173 -7.14 -2.81 -3.01
N HIS A 174 -8.04 -3.63 -3.54
CA HIS A 174 -8.20 -5.04 -3.14
C HIS A 174 -7.11 -5.85 -3.86
N LEU A 175 -6.17 -6.47 -3.14
CA LEU A 175 -5.09 -7.26 -3.71
C LEU A 175 -5.33 -8.75 -3.46
N ILE A 176 -5.09 -9.58 -4.48
CA ILE A 176 -4.86 -11.02 -4.31
C ILE A 176 -3.61 -11.42 -5.09
N LEU A 177 -2.83 -12.32 -4.51
CA LEU A 177 -1.57 -12.82 -5.04
C LEU A 177 -1.75 -14.28 -5.47
N TRP A 178 -1.40 -14.59 -6.71
CA TRP A 178 -1.62 -15.90 -7.33
C TRP A 178 -0.28 -16.51 -7.74
N PRO A 179 0.29 -17.41 -6.91
CA PRO A 179 1.61 -17.98 -7.16
C PRO A 179 1.57 -19.18 -8.12
N PHE A 180 2.51 -19.18 -9.05
CA PHE A 180 2.72 -20.22 -10.04
C PHE A 180 4.12 -20.79 -9.89
N ARG A 181 4.25 -22.10 -10.11
CA ARG A 181 5.54 -22.76 -10.28
C ARG A 181 6.14 -22.36 -11.61
N THR A 182 7.46 -22.21 -11.66
CA THR A 182 8.15 -21.84 -12.89
C THR A 182 9.40 -22.70 -13.15
N ALA A 183 9.87 -22.65 -14.39
CA ALA A 183 11.17 -23.19 -14.81
C ALA A 183 12.29 -22.14 -14.84
N LEU A 184 12.07 -20.98 -14.22
CA LEU A 184 13.11 -19.97 -14.07
C LEU A 184 14.27 -20.51 -13.24
N ASP A 185 15.45 -19.96 -13.45
CA ASP A 185 16.63 -20.27 -12.64
C ASP A 185 16.60 -19.51 -11.30
N HIS A 186 17.35 -20.03 -10.33
CA HIS A 186 17.58 -19.39 -9.03
C HIS A 186 18.05 -17.94 -9.14
N THR A 187 18.77 -17.57 -10.20
CA THR A 187 19.26 -16.21 -10.45
C THR A 187 18.22 -15.26 -11.08
N GLU A 188 17.09 -15.79 -11.55
CA GLU A 188 16.04 -15.02 -12.23
C GLU A 188 14.89 -14.62 -11.29
N THR A 189 14.88 -15.13 -10.06
CA THR A 189 13.89 -14.78 -9.04
C THR A 189 14.55 -14.31 -7.74
N LEU A 190 13.72 -13.87 -6.79
CA LEU A 190 14.14 -13.63 -5.40
C LEU A 190 13.80 -14.77 -4.44
N ASP A 191 13.33 -15.93 -4.92
CA ASP A 191 12.84 -17.00 -4.04
C ASP A 191 13.89 -17.47 -3.03
N ASP A 192 15.16 -17.62 -3.44
CA ASP A 192 16.22 -18.04 -2.52
C ASP A 192 16.48 -17.03 -1.39
N LEU A 193 16.36 -15.73 -1.69
CA LEU A 193 16.51 -14.66 -0.69
C LEU A 193 15.30 -14.60 0.23
N VAL A 194 14.09 -14.68 -0.32
CA VAL A 194 12.84 -14.58 0.43
C VAL A 194 12.63 -15.80 1.33
N SER A 195 12.98 -16.99 0.85
CA SER A 195 12.89 -18.23 1.62
C SER A 195 14.07 -18.43 2.58
N GLY A 196 15.09 -17.58 2.51
CA GLY A 196 16.32 -17.71 3.31
C GLY A 196 17.26 -18.85 2.91
N ARG A 197 17.06 -19.48 1.74
CA ARG A 197 18.01 -20.47 1.17
C ARG A 197 19.35 -19.82 0.83
N LEU A 198 19.31 -18.55 0.43
CA LEU A 198 20.45 -17.66 0.38
C LEU A 198 20.31 -16.63 1.52
N SER A 199 21.28 -16.60 2.43
CA SER A 199 21.26 -15.62 3.52
C SER A 199 21.49 -14.21 2.97
N VAL A 200 20.84 -13.21 3.57
CA VAL A 200 21.00 -11.80 3.18
C VAL A 200 22.44 -11.35 3.46
N GLU A 201 23.07 -11.85 4.53
CA GLU A 201 24.46 -11.57 4.87
C GLU A 201 25.43 -12.05 3.77
N ASP A 202 25.22 -13.25 3.25
CA ASP A 202 26.04 -13.80 2.17
C ASP A 202 25.78 -13.06 0.85
N ALA A 203 24.52 -12.76 0.54
CA ALA A 203 24.16 -11.97 -0.63
C ALA A 203 24.82 -10.57 -0.60
N VAL A 204 24.82 -9.89 0.55
CA VAL A 204 25.47 -8.58 0.71
C VAL A 204 26.99 -8.71 0.57
N ARG A 205 27.59 -9.71 1.22
CA ARG A 205 29.05 -9.95 1.14
C ARG A 205 29.49 -10.22 -0.30
N ASN A 206 28.68 -10.96 -1.05
CA ASN A 206 28.94 -11.31 -2.44
C ASN A 206 28.47 -10.24 -3.44
N LYS A 207 27.88 -9.13 -2.96
CA LYS A 207 27.30 -8.07 -3.80
C LYS A 207 26.32 -8.61 -4.83
N ASP A 208 25.44 -9.51 -4.40
CA ASP A 208 24.43 -10.11 -5.27
C ASP A 208 23.57 -9.00 -5.91
N PRO A 209 23.50 -8.92 -7.26
CA PRO A 209 22.80 -7.84 -7.94
C PRO A 209 21.30 -7.83 -7.64
N ARG A 210 20.73 -8.96 -7.24
CA ARG A 210 19.30 -9.12 -6.92
C ARG A 210 18.87 -8.34 -5.69
N LEU A 211 19.80 -7.93 -4.83
CA LEU A 211 19.49 -7.06 -3.67
C LEU A 211 18.95 -5.68 -4.08
N GLY A 212 19.18 -5.25 -5.33
CA GLY A 212 18.62 -4.02 -5.88
C GLY A 212 17.23 -4.19 -6.50
N TRP A 213 16.68 -5.41 -6.55
CA TRP A 213 15.43 -5.71 -7.22
C TRP A 213 14.25 -5.58 -6.25
N ASN A 214 13.09 -5.24 -6.79
CA ASN A 214 11.80 -5.44 -6.13
C ASN A 214 11.04 -6.67 -6.67
N ALA A 215 11.61 -7.36 -7.66
CA ALA A 215 11.04 -8.45 -8.45
C ALA A 215 9.74 -8.13 -9.21
N VAL A 216 9.33 -6.87 -9.31
CA VAL A 216 8.13 -6.47 -10.06
C VAL A 216 8.54 -6.05 -11.46
N ASP A 217 8.68 -7.02 -12.35
CA ASP A 217 9.35 -6.81 -13.65
C ASP A 217 8.37 -6.44 -14.78
N ALA A 218 7.11 -6.87 -14.67
CA ALA A 218 6.06 -6.55 -15.63
C ALA A 218 4.76 -6.17 -14.93
N SER A 219 4.02 -5.24 -15.53
CA SER A 219 2.67 -4.89 -15.07
C SER A 219 1.80 -4.41 -16.22
N GLY A 220 0.49 -4.61 -16.08
CA GLY A 220 -0.52 -4.22 -17.04
C GLY A 220 -1.71 -3.56 -16.35
N LYS A 221 -2.19 -2.46 -16.92
CA LYS A 221 -3.48 -1.86 -16.58
C LYS A 221 -4.50 -2.39 -17.57
N VAL A 222 -5.46 -3.16 -17.08
CA VAL A 222 -6.34 -3.95 -17.94
C VAL A 222 -7.79 -3.48 -17.88
N ARG A 223 -8.49 -3.67 -19.00
CA ARG A 223 -9.92 -3.40 -19.16
C ARG A 223 -10.59 -4.62 -19.81
N PRO A 224 -11.82 -4.97 -19.42
CA PRO A 224 -12.59 -6.03 -20.05
C PRO A 224 -12.96 -5.66 -21.49
N SER A 225 -13.09 -6.68 -22.34
CA SER A 225 -13.74 -6.53 -23.64
C SER A 225 -15.25 -6.30 -23.47
N LYS A 226 -15.99 -6.08 -24.58
CA LYS A 226 -17.45 -5.97 -24.50
C LYS A 226 -18.07 -7.29 -24.05
N GLU A 227 -17.56 -8.40 -24.55
CA GLU A 227 -18.00 -9.76 -24.24
C GLU A 227 -17.75 -10.08 -22.76
N ASP A 228 -16.58 -9.71 -22.22
CA ASP A 228 -16.28 -9.83 -20.80
C ASP A 228 -17.29 -9.03 -19.94
N VAL A 229 -17.66 -7.81 -20.34
CA VAL A 229 -18.62 -6.97 -19.60
C VAL A 229 -20.00 -7.61 -19.55
N GLU A 230 -20.49 -8.14 -20.67
CA GLU A 230 -21.78 -8.83 -20.72
C GLU A 230 -21.78 -10.12 -19.88
N ALA A 231 -20.67 -10.88 -19.93
CA ALA A 231 -20.52 -12.12 -19.17
C ALA A 231 -20.48 -11.92 -17.64
N LEU A 232 -20.06 -10.74 -17.16
CA LEU A 232 -20.01 -10.41 -15.72
C LEU A 232 -21.37 -10.03 -15.12
N GLY A 233 -22.43 -10.02 -15.94
CA GLY A 233 -23.80 -9.86 -15.50
C GLY A 233 -24.27 -8.40 -15.37
N PRO A 234 -25.58 -8.20 -15.13
CA PRO A 234 -26.24 -6.91 -15.28
C PRO A 234 -25.78 -5.87 -14.26
N GLU A 235 -25.49 -6.25 -13.01
CA GLU A 235 -25.04 -5.30 -11.98
C GLU A 235 -23.65 -4.75 -12.32
N PHE A 236 -22.75 -5.62 -12.80
CA PHE A 236 -21.43 -5.21 -13.26
C PHE A 236 -21.53 -4.31 -14.48
N LYS A 237 -22.35 -4.69 -15.46
CA LYS A 237 -22.56 -3.90 -16.67
C LYS A 237 -23.11 -2.50 -16.35
N ALA A 238 -24.06 -2.38 -15.43
CA ALA A 238 -24.58 -1.09 -14.99
C ALA A 238 -23.47 -0.21 -14.37
N ALA A 239 -22.60 -0.79 -13.53
CA ALA A 239 -21.47 -0.08 -12.95
C ALA A 239 -20.41 0.31 -14.02
N TRP A 240 -20.14 -0.57 -14.98
CA TRP A 240 -19.26 -0.31 -16.11
C TRP A 240 -19.76 0.86 -16.96
N ASP A 241 -21.04 0.85 -17.32
CA ASP A 241 -21.69 1.88 -18.13
C ASP A 241 -21.64 3.25 -17.45
N ARG A 242 -21.83 3.28 -16.13
CA ARG A 242 -21.76 4.51 -15.34
C ARG A 242 -20.35 5.09 -15.23
N ASP A 243 -19.35 4.25 -14.93
CA ASP A 243 -18.05 4.75 -14.43
C ASP A 243 -16.85 4.50 -15.35
N PHE A 244 -16.94 3.58 -16.32
CA PHE A 244 -15.79 3.11 -17.10
C PHE A 244 -15.96 3.22 -18.61
N ARG A 245 -17.16 2.97 -19.16
CA ARG A 245 -17.44 2.92 -20.60
C ARG A 245 -16.87 4.12 -21.34
N ASP A 246 -17.23 5.33 -20.90
CA ASP A 246 -16.84 6.59 -21.54
C ASP A 246 -15.54 7.19 -20.97
N ARG A 247 -14.78 6.41 -20.19
CA ARG A 247 -13.52 6.85 -19.55
C ARG A 247 -12.38 5.92 -19.95
N PRO A 248 -11.85 5.98 -21.19
CA PRO A 248 -10.91 4.98 -21.73
C PRO A 248 -9.61 4.83 -20.90
N ASN A 249 -9.18 5.89 -20.21
CA ASN A 249 -7.98 5.90 -19.38
C ASN A 249 -8.18 5.31 -17.97
N ARG A 250 -9.38 4.84 -17.63
CA ARG A 250 -9.71 4.27 -16.32
C ARG A 250 -9.59 2.73 -16.36
N PRO A 251 -8.52 2.11 -15.86
CA PRO A 251 -8.43 0.65 -15.85
C PRO A 251 -9.42 0.02 -14.87
N LEU A 252 -9.84 -1.22 -15.14
CA LEU A 252 -10.66 -1.99 -14.21
C LEU A 252 -9.78 -2.58 -13.09
N ALA A 253 -8.66 -3.19 -13.49
CA ALA A 253 -7.69 -3.81 -12.61
C ALA A 253 -6.26 -3.51 -13.07
N VAL A 254 -5.33 -3.71 -12.16
CA VAL A 254 -3.89 -3.76 -12.44
C VAL A 254 -3.43 -5.19 -12.15
N ILE A 255 -2.69 -5.76 -13.09
CA ILE A 255 -2.04 -7.06 -12.97
C ILE A 255 -0.54 -6.80 -12.91
N VAL A 256 0.13 -7.31 -11.90
CA VAL A 256 1.57 -7.22 -11.73
C VAL A 256 2.17 -8.62 -11.68
N GLN A 257 3.35 -8.77 -12.25
CA GLN A 257 4.12 -10.00 -12.21
C GLN A 257 5.25 -9.82 -11.20
N LEU A 258 5.36 -10.73 -10.24
CA LEU A 258 6.44 -10.76 -9.26
C LEU A 258 7.29 -12.01 -9.46
N SER A 259 8.56 -11.85 -9.78
CA SER A 259 9.55 -12.94 -9.94
C SER A 259 10.01 -13.46 -8.57
N MET A 260 9.05 -13.92 -7.76
CA MET A 260 9.21 -14.58 -6.47
C MET A 260 7.85 -15.11 -5.96
N TYR A 261 7.88 -16.05 -5.03
CA TYR A 261 6.75 -16.38 -4.18
C TYR A 261 6.55 -15.34 -3.07
N VAL A 262 5.34 -14.78 -2.99
CA VAL A 262 4.95 -13.84 -1.93
C VAL A 262 3.90 -14.46 -1.04
N GLY A 263 4.34 -15.03 0.07
CA GLY A 263 3.49 -15.63 1.08
C GLY A 263 4.29 -16.27 2.22
N PRO A 264 3.60 -16.90 3.19
CA PRO A 264 4.24 -17.73 4.21
C PRO A 264 5.05 -18.86 3.55
N GLN A 265 6.30 -19.03 3.98
CA GLN A 265 7.23 -19.99 3.38
C GLN A 265 7.03 -21.41 3.92
N GLU A 266 6.29 -21.56 5.02
CA GLU A 266 6.02 -22.84 5.65
C GLU A 266 5.22 -23.77 4.72
N GLY A 267 5.75 -24.96 4.46
CA GLY A 267 5.07 -25.98 3.63
C GLY A 267 5.09 -25.70 2.13
N VAL A 268 5.87 -24.71 1.67
CA VAL A 268 6.11 -24.45 0.25
C VAL A 268 7.39 -25.17 -0.16
N GLU A 269 7.29 -26.02 -1.19
CA GLU A 269 8.44 -26.76 -1.71
C GLU A 269 9.51 -25.79 -2.23
N PRO A 270 10.81 -26.07 -2.01
CA PRO A 270 11.88 -25.30 -2.61
C PRO A 270 11.75 -25.26 -4.13
N GLY A 271 11.81 -24.06 -4.71
CA GLY A 271 11.65 -23.87 -6.13
C GLY A 271 11.63 -22.40 -6.52
N GLN A 272 11.42 -22.18 -7.81
CA GLN A 272 11.32 -20.85 -8.42
C GLN A 272 9.88 -20.57 -8.79
N TYR A 273 9.36 -19.46 -8.28
CA TYR A 273 7.97 -19.11 -8.36
C TYR A 273 7.78 -17.75 -8.99
N MET A 274 6.60 -17.58 -9.56
CA MET A 274 6.14 -16.29 -10.02
C MET A 274 4.75 -16.02 -9.47
N THR A 275 4.59 -14.86 -8.84
CA THR A 275 3.32 -14.45 -8.27
C THR A 275 2.66 -13.40 -9.15
N MET A 276 1.46 -13.68 -9.63
CA MET A 276 0.63 -12.67 -10.29
C MET A 276 -0.18 -11.92 -9.23
N GLY A 277 0.09 -10.63 -9.05
CA GLY A 277 -0.67 -9.76 -8.17
C GLY A 277 -1.78 -9.04 -8.92
N ASN A 278 -3.02 -9.28 -8.53
CA ASN A 278 -4.18 -8.61 -9.12
C ASN A 278 -4.75 -7.62 -8.12
N PHE A 279 -4.88 -6.35 -8.50
CA PHE A 279 -5.62 -5.40 -7.70
C PHE A 279 -6.64 -4.56 -8.45
N THR A 280 -7.80 -4.37 -7.80
CA THR A 280 -8.89 -3.55 -8.34
C THR A 280 -8.51 -2.08 -8.29
N ALA A 281 -8.55 -1.39 -9.43
CA ALA A 281 -8.06 -0.01 -9.55
C ALA A 281 -9.03 1.04 -8.97
N TYR A 282 -10.34 0.76 -8.97
CA TYR A 282 -11.35 1.65 -8.40
C TYR A 282 -12.44 0.83 -7.69
N PRO A 283 -12.22 0.44 -6.42
CA PRO A 283 -13.24 -0.25 -5.63
C PRO A 283 -14.43 0.64 -5.30
N TYR A 284 -15.62 0.05 -5.27
CA TYR A 284 -16.85 0.65 -4.78
C TYR A 284 -17.00 0.49 -3.27
N SER A 285 -16.46 -0.60 -2.73
CA SER A 285 -16.35 -0.91 -1.31
C SER A 285 -15.80 0.26 -0.48
N ARG A 286 -16.33 0.46 0.74
CA ARG A 286 -15.92 1.53 1.66
C ARG A 286 -15.77 1.00 3.08
N GLY A 287 -14.65 1.37 3.70
CA GLY A 287 -14.38 1.09 5.10
C GLY A 287 -14.47 2.33 6.00
N HIS A 288 -14.27 2.12 7.28
CA HIS A 288 -14.18 3.17 8.29
C HIS A 288 -13.06 2.92 9.29
N LEU A 289 -12.59 4.00 9.91
CA LEU A 289 -11.65 3.96 11.02
C LEU A 289 -12.02 5.01 12.06
N HIS A 290 -12.14 4.58 13.32
CA HIS A 290 -12.51 5.43 14.43
C HIS A 290 -11.75 5.12 15.71
N ILE A 291 -11.41 6.16 16.47
CA ILE A 291 -10.90 5.98 17.84
C ILE A 291 -11.99 5.42 18.76
N THR A 292 -11.63 4.50 19.65
CA THR A 292 -12.55 3.97 20.67
C THR A 292 -12.41 4.69 22.01
N GLY A 293 -11.29 5.35 22.27
CA GLY A 293 -11.07 6.13 23.47
C GLY A 293 -10.07 7.28 23.29
N PRO A 294 -9.75 8.00 24.39
CA PRO A 294 -8.91 9.19 24.36
C PRO A 294 -7.40 8.90 24.34
N GLU A 295 -6.97 7.69 24.67
CA GLU A 295 -5.56 7.32 24.73
C GLU A 295 -5.05 6.90 23.34
N VAL A 296 -3.76 7.18 23.08
CA VAL A 296 -3.16 6.86 21.76
C VAL A 296 -3.09 5.36 21.48
N ASP A 297 -3.08 4.56 22.54
CA ASP A 297 -2.98 3.11 22.50
C ASP A 297 -4.36 2.45 22.58
N ASP A 298 -5.45 3.23 22.67
CA ASP A 298 -6.80 2.69 22.61
C ASP A 298 -7.00 2.00 21.25
N PRO A 299 -7.67 0.84 21.23
CA PRO A 299 -7.91 0.13 19.99
C PRO A 299 -8.71 1.00 19.02
N LEU A 300 -8.55 0.76 17.73
CA LEU A 300 -9.34 1.44 16.71
C LEU A 300 -10.54 0.56 16.35
N ASP A 301 -11.71 1.17 16.24
CA ASP A 301 -12.84 0.61 15.51
C ASP A 301 -12.48 0.72 14.02
N PHE A 302 -11.99 -0.39 13.47
CA PHE A 302 -11.41 -0.44 12.14
C PHE A 302 -12.12 -1.50 11.31
N ASN A 303 -12.71 -1.08 10.20
CA ASN A 303 -13.26 -1.96 9.19
C ASN A 303 -12.75 -1.51 7.83
N VAL A 304 -12.05 -2.40 7.12
CA VAL A 304 -11.49 -2.08 5.81
C VAL A 304 -12.58 -2.01 4.73
N GLY A 305 -13.67 -2.75 4.92
CA GLY A 305 -14.84 -2.73 4.05
C GLY A 305 -14.64 -3.46 2.73
N PHE A 306 -13.68 -4.37 2.60
CA PHE A 306 -13.49 -5.16 1.38
C PHE A 306 -14.78 -5.90 0.99
N PHE A 307 -15.14 -5.78 -0.29
CA PHE A 307 -16.33 -6.38 -0.90
C PHE A 307 -17.65 -6.04 -0.18
N SER A 308 -17.74 -4.83 0.37
CA SER A 308 -18.97 -4.29 0.99
C SER A 308 -19.89 -3.59 -0.01
N ASP A 309 -19.52 -3.54 -1.29
CA ASP A 309 -20.31 -2.88 -2.33
C ASP A 309 -21.55 -3.68 -2.71
N GLU A 310 -22.59 -2.95 -3.09
CA GLU A 310 -23.84 -3.51 -3.58
C GLU A 310 -23.63 -4.22 -4.93
N GLY A 311 -24.19 -5.42 -5.08
CA GLY A 311 -24.16 -6.19 -6.32
C GLY A 311 -22.82 -6.90 -6.61
N ASP A 312 -21.93 -6.97 -5.61
CA ASP A 312 -20.65 -7.70 -5.63
C ASP A 312 -19.76 -7.35 -6.83
N VAL A 313 -19.81 -6.08 -7.25
CA VAL A 313 -19.11 -5.60 -8.44
C VAL A 313 -17.60 -5.71 -8.24
N ASP A 314 -17.08 -5.40 -7.05
CA ASP A 314 -15.65 -5.53 -6.76
C ASP A 314 -15.17 -6.98 -6.69
N VAL A 315 -16.03 -7.92 -6.29
CA VAL A 315 -15.71 -9.36 -6.32
C VAL A 315 -15.63 -9.85 -7.77
N LYS A 316 -16.63 -9.48 -8.60
CA LYS A 316 -16.64 -9.79 -10.04
C LYS A 316 -15.39 -9.28 -10.77
N LYS A 317 -14.88 -8.09 -10.40
CA LYS A 317 -13.59 -7.58 -10.93
C LYS A 317 -12.41 -8.50 -10.60
N GLN A 318 -12.34 -9.03 -9.38
CA GLN A 318 -11.25 -9.91 -8.94
C GLN A 318 -11.34 -11.29 -9.60
N MET A 319 -12.55 -11.85 -9.70
CA MET A 319 -12.76 -13.13 -10.40
C MET A 319 -12.34 -13.03 -11.87
N TRP A 320 -12.73 -11.94 -12.56
CA TRP A 320 -12.28 -11.68 -13.93
C TRP A 320 -10.76 -11.53 -14.01
N ALA A 321 -10.15 -10.74 -13.12
CA ALA A 321 -8.71 -10.52 -13.11
C ALA A 321 -7.94 -11.83 -12.87
N TYR A 322 -8.41 -12.71 -11.98
CA TYR A 322 -7.85 -14.04 -11.74
C TYR A 322 -7.84 -14.87 -13.03
N LYS A 323 -8.98 -15.00 -13.70
CA LYS A 323 -9.09 -15.78 -14.94
C LYS A 323 -8.12 -15.24 -15.99
N LYS A 324 -8.06 -13.92 -16.19
CA LYS A 324 -7.12 -13.31 -17.15
C LYS A 324 -5.65 -13.49 -16.76
N SER A 325 -5.27 -13.29 -15.50
CA SER A 325 -3.87 -13.48 -15.07
C SER A 325 -3.43 -14.93 -15.15
N ARG A 326 -4.33 -15.87 -14.86
CA ARG A 326 -4.07 -17.32 -15.00
C ARG A 326 -3.83 -17.70 -16.46
N GLU A 327 -4.63 -17.18 -17.39
CA GLU A 327 -4.42 -17.38 -18.82
C GLU A 327 -3.13 -16.75 -19.37
N LEU A 328 -2.73 -15.59 -18.82
CA LEU A 328 -1.43 -14.99 -19.15
C LEU A 328 -0.28 -15.92 -18.75
N MET A 329 -0.27 -16.40 -17.50
CA MET A 329 0.79 -17.29 -17.02
C MET A 329 0.86 -18.61 -17.81
N ARG A 330 -0.29 -19.25 -18.08
CA ARG A 330 -0.37 -20.51 -18.84
C ARG A 330 0.22 -20.45 -20.25
N ARG A 331 0.41 -19.25 -20.81
CA ARG A 331 0.97 -19.01 -22.14
C ARG A 331 2.44 -18.57 -22.13
N THR A 332 3.06 -18.53 -20.95
CA THR A 332 4.50 -18.26 -20.84
C THR A 332 5.29 -19.56 -20.93
N SER A 333 6.49 -19.52 -21.50
CA SER A 333 7.41 -20.68 -21.57
C SER A 333 7.88 -21.15 -20.19
N MET A 334 7.90 -20.24 -19.22
CA MET A 334 8.36 -20.52 -17.86
C MET A 334 7.31 -21.21 -16.98
N TYR A 335 6.03 -21.25 -17.35
CA TYR A 335 4.97 -21.81 -16.50
C TYR A 335 5.16 -23.32 -16.25
N ARG A 336 5.03 -23.73 -14.99
CA ARG A 336 5.09 -25.14 -14.55
C ARG A 336 3.90 -25.54 -13.67
N GLY A 337 2.84 -24.74 -13.67
CA GLY A 337 1.60 -25.01 -12.95
C GLY A 337 1.24 -23.99 -11.90
N GLU A 338 0.04 -24.12 -11.36
CA GLU A 338 -0.42 -23.37 -10.18
C GLU A 338 0.16 -23.97 -8.89
N LEU A 339 0.45 -23.13 -7.90
CA LEU A 339 0.68 -23.61 -6.53
C LEU A 339 -0.68 -23.86 -5.87
N ALA A 340 -1.12 -25.13 -5.86
CA ALA A 340 -2.47 -25.51 -5.44
C ALA A 340 -2.89 -25.04 -4.04
N SER A 341 -1.95 -24.91 -3.09
CA SER A 341 -2.23 -24.42 -1.73
C SER A 341 -2.64 -22.95 -1.67
N ALA A 342 -2.39 -22.17 -2.73
CA ALA A 342 -2.66 -20.74 -2.82
C ALA A 342 -3.56 -20.39 -4.02
N HIS A 343 -4.26 -21.38 -4.57
CA HIS A 343 -5.24 -21.23 -5.64
C HIS A 343 -6.59 -21.81 -5.21
N PRO A 344 -7.72 -21.45 -5.87
CA PRO A 344 -9.02 -21.97 -5.51
C PRO A 344 -9.03 -23.50 -5.63
N PRO A 345 -9.61 -24.22 -4.65
CA PRO A 345 -9.59 -25.68 -4.59
C PRO A 345 -10.66 -26.28 -5.52
N PHE A 346 -10.52 -26.06 -6.82
CA PHE A 346 -11.42 -26.62 -7.81
C PHE A 346 -11.38 -28.16 -7.78
N PRO A 347 -12.52 -28.85 -7.99
CA PRO A 347 -12.57 -30.30 -7.96
C PRO A 347 -11.64 -30.93 -9.01
N PRO A 348 -11.03 -32.10 -8.76
CA PRO A 348 -10.11 -32.73 -9.72
C PRO A 348 -10.71 -33.05 -11.10
N HIS A 349 -12.03 -33.16 -11.19
CA HIS A 349 -12.75 -33.41 -12.45
C HIS A 349 -13.13 -32.12 -13.20
N SER A 350 -12.89 -30.95 -12.61
CA SER A 350 -13.14 -29.66 -13.24
C SER A 350 -12.05 -29.33 -14.26
N GLU A 351 -12.44 -28.74 -15.39
CA GLU A 351 -11.48 -28.16 -16.34
C GLU A 351 -10.65 -27.02 -15.71
N ALA A 352 -11.14 -26.42 -14.60
CA ALA A 352 -10.45 -25.37 -13.86
C ALA A 352 -9.48 -25.88 -12.78
N ALA A 353 -9.37 -27.20 -12.56
CA ALA A 353 -8.45 -27.81 -11.60
C ALA A 353 -7.02 -27.24 -11.73
N CYS A 354 -6.35 -27.05 -10.61
CA CYS A 354 -4.94 -26.68 -10.61
C CYS A 354 -4.11 -27.84 -11.13
N VAL A 355 -3.11 -27.53 -11.95
CA VAL A 355 -2.20 -28.49 -12.57
C VAL A 355 -0.76 -28.13 -12.25
N ALA A 356 0.11 -29.13 -12.26
CA ALA A 356 1.55 -28.97 -12.11
C ALA A 356 2.29 -29.88 -13.09
N PHE A 357 3.42 -29.40 -13.60
CA PHE A 357 4.22 -30.09 -14.60
C PHE A 357 5.70 -30.03 -14.22
N ASP A 358 6.41 -31.15 -14.39
CA ASP A 358 7.86 -31.20 -14.18
C ASP A 358 8.63 -30.82 -15.46
N GLU A 359 8.03 -31.08 -16.63
CA GLU A 359 8.65 -30.85 -17.94
C GLU A 359 8.09 -29.62 -18.67
N GLU A 360 8.79 -29.20 -19.73
CA GLU A 360 8.33 -28.12 -20.60
C GLU A 360 7.05 -28.52 -21.35
N ARG A 361 6.18 -27.53 -21.58
CA ARG A 361 4.92 -27.71 -22.29
C ARG A 361 4.93 -26.91 -23.59
N ASP A 362 4.36 -27.49 -24.64
CA ASP A 362 4.02 -26.74 -25.85
C ASP A 362 2.99 -25.64 -25.51
N THR A 363 3.38 -24.40 -25.77
CA THR A 363 2.55 -23.20 -25.52
C THR A 363 1.78 -22.74 -26.78
N ALA A 364 2.00 -23.37 -27.93
CA ALA A 364 1.44 -22.95 -29.22
C ALA A 364 -0.08 -23.11 -29.31
N ASP A 365 -0.67 -24.10 -28.60
CA ASP A 365 -2.10 -24.40 -28.63
C ASP A 365 -2.73 -24.46 -27.22
N VAL A 366 -2.43 -23.46 -26.38
CA VAL A 366 -3.08 -23.33 -25.08
C VAL A 366 -4.48 -22.74 -25.25
N GLN A 367 -5.48 -23.58 -24.98
CA GLN A 367 -6.88 -23.19 -24.91
C GLN A 367 -7.24 -22.57 -23.55
N ASP A 368 -8.20 -21.65 -23.57
CA ASP A 368 -8.75 -21.00 -22.38
C ASP A 368 -9.44 -22.04 -21.47
N ILE A 369 -9.24 -21.90 -20.16
CA ILE A 369 -9.91 -22.70 -19.14
C ILE A 369 -11.42 -22.38 -19.17
N LYS A 370 -12.23 -23.43 -19.20
CA LYS A 370 -13.67 -23.31 -18.99
C LYS A 370 -13.98 -23.41 -17.51
N TYR A 371 -14.74 -22.45 -17.01
CA TYR A 371 -15.21 -22.41 -15.64
C TYR A 371 -16.70 -22.74 -15.63
N SER A 372 -17.10 -23.72 -14.83
CA SER A 372 -18.50 -24.00 -14.56
C SER A 372 -19.07 -23.03 -13.53
N PRO A 373 -20.41 -22.95 -13.37
CA PRO A 373 -21.02 -22.17 -12.29
C PRO A 373 -20.60 -22.59 -10.89
N GLU A 374 -20.19 -23.86 -10.70
CA GLU A 374 -19.69 -24.35 -9.41
C GLU A 374 -18.26 -23.87 -9.16
N ASP A 375 -17.41 -23.88 -10.20
CA ASP A 375 -16.07 -23.29 -10.11
C ASP A 375 -16.15 -21.80 -9.78
N ASP A 376 -17.09 -21.06 -10.38
CA ASP A 376 -17.27 -19.64 -10.09
C ASP A 376 -17.62 -19.38 -8.63
N LYS A 377 -18.44 -20.23 -7.99
CA LYS A 377 -18.71 -20.12 -6.55
C LYS A 377 -17.47 -20.40 -5.70
N ILE A 378 -16.69 -21.42 -6.06
CA ILE A 378 -15.44 -21.76 -5.37
C ILE A 378 -14.45 -20.59 -5.47
N LEU A 379 -14.30 -20.03 -6.67
CA LEU A 379 -13.46 -18.86 -6.92
C LEU A 379 -13.96 -17.63 -6.15
N GLU A 380 -15.26 -17.37 -6.14
CA GLU A 380 -15.86 -16.27 -5.38
C GLU A 380 -15.52 -16.38 -3.89
N GLN A 381 -15.76 -17.56 -3.30
CA GLN A 381 -15.47 -17.81 -1.89
C GLN A 381 -13.98 -17.61 -1.60
N PHE A 382 -13.11 -18.17 -2.45
CA PHE A 382 -11.66 -18.01 -2.30
C PHE A 382 -11.25 -16.54 -2.36
N VAL A 383 -11.80 -15.76 -3.30
CA VAL A 383 -11.54 -14.32 -3.43
C VAL A 383 -11.92 -13.58 -2.15
N ARG A 384 -13.08 -13.89 -1.56
CA ARG A 384 -13.55 -13.25 -0.32
C ARG A 384 -12.66 -13.59 0.89
N GLU A 385 -12.13 -14.81 0.95
CA GLU A 385 -11.28 -15.28 2.05
C GLU A 385 -9.84 -14.78 1.95
N ASN A 386 -9.35 -14.49 0.74
CA ASN A 386 -7.92 -14.23 0.48
C ASN A 386 -7.61 -12.79 0.04
N VAL A 387 -8.59 -11.88 0.05
CA VAL A 387 -8.38 -10.47 -0.26
C VAL A 387 -7.53 -9.77 0.80
N ASN A 388 -6.56 -9.00 0.33
CA ASN A 388 -5.64 -8.24 1.16
C ASN A 388 -5.60 -6.75 0.76
N THR A 389 -5.00 -5.94 1.63
CA THR A 389 -4.65 -4.55 1.29
C THR A 389 -3.49 -4.53 0.31
N THR A 390 -3.46 -3.52 -0.57
CA THR A 390 -2.25 -3.19 -1.36
C THR A 390 -1.41 -2.10 -0.67
N TRP A 391 -1.71 -1.80 0.60
CA TRP A 391 -1.20 -0.66 1.35
C TRP A 391 -1.45 0.70 0.67
N HIS A 392 -2.49 0.77 -0.16
CA HIS A 392 -2.89 1.96 -0.91
C HIS A 392 -4.02 2.72 -0.22
N SER A 393 -4.08 2.64 1.11
CA SER A 393 -5.18 3.22 1.88
C SER A 393 -5.28 4.74 1.64
N ILE A 394 -6.49 5.23 1.34
CA ILE A 394 -6.73 6.60 0.87
C ILE A 394 -8.10 7.15 1.30
N GLY A 395 -8.24 8.46 1.47
CA GLY A 395 -9.55 9.15 1.51
C GLY A 395 -10.23 9.34 2.88
N THR A 396 -9.58 9.03 4.01
CA THR A 396 -10.16 9.18 5.36
C THR A 396 -10.39 10.62 5.82
N ALA A 397 -9.91 11.62 5.10
CA ALA A 397 -10.09 13.04 5.37
C ALA A 397 -10.40 13.81 4.07
N LYS A 398 -11.40 13.30 3.32
CA LYS A 398 -11.84 13.76 1.98
C LYS A 398 -11.74 15.28 1.78
N MET A 399 -11.00 15.71 0.75
CA MET A 399 -11.03 17.08 0.23
C MET A 399 -12.28 17.27 -0.63
N ALA A 400 -13.31 17.89 -0.05
CA ALA A 400 -14.62 18.09 -0.70
C ALA A 400 -15.37 19.23 0.01
N PRO A 401 -16.48 19.75 -0.56
CA PRO A 401 -17.37 20.62 0.18
C PRO A 401 -17.81 19.97 1.51
N ARG A 402 -17.96 20.78 2.56
CA ARG A 402 -18.32 20.28 3.89
C ARG A 402 -19.66 19.54 3.91
N ASP A 403 -20.60 19.96 3.08
CA ASP A 403 -21.91 19.32 2.94
C ASP A 403 -21.87 18.02 2.13
N ASP A 404 -20.77 17.77 1.41
CA ASP A 404 -20.42 16.48 0.78
C ASP A 404 -19.34 15.75 1.59
N PHE A 405 -19.52 15.77 2.91
CA PHE A 405 -18.69 15.04 3.88
C PHE A 405 -17.19 15.43 3.89
N GLY A 406 -16.84 16.57 3.30
CA GLY A 406 -15.47 17.07 3.26
C GLY A 406 -14.89 17.39 4.63
N VAL A 407 -13.61 17.04 4.82
CA VAL A 407 -12.82 17.34 6.02
C VAL A 407 -11.89 18.52 5.79
N VAL A 408 -11.34 18.63 4.58
CA VAL A 408 -10.48 19.75 4.19
C VAL A 408 -11.03 20.50 2.98
N ASP A 409 -10.74 21.80 2.91
CA ASP A 409 -11.03 22.62 1.73
C ASP A 409 -9.99 22.44 0.62
N LYS A 410 -10.16 23.16 -0.51
CA LYS A 410 -9.26 23.13 -1.67
C LYS A 410 -7.82 23.54 -1.36
N ASP A 411 -7.61 24.26 -0.26
CA ASP A 411 -6.30 24.71 0.20
C ASP A 411 -5.79 23.83 1.37
N LEU A 412 -6.40 22.65 1.55
CA LEU A 412 -6.06 21.63 2.54
C LEU A 412 -6.34 22.04 4.00
N ASN A 413 -7.07 23.12 4.24
CA ASN A 413 -7.40 23.54 5.60
C ASN A 413 -8.48 22.64 6.20
N VAL A 414 -8.27 22.19 7.43
CA VAL A 414 -9.29 21.45 8.18
C VAL A 414 -10.46 22.37 8.52
N TYR A 415 -11.67 21.99 8.10
CA TYR A 415 -12.86 22.80 8.37
C TYR A 415 -13.07 23.04 9.87
N GLY A 416 -13.27 24.32 10.24
CA GLY A 416 -13.50 24.72 11.64
C GLY A 416 -12.24 24.84 12.50
N VAL A 417 -11.05 24.61 11.94
CA VAL A 417 -9.76 24.76 12.64
C VAL A 417 -8.84 25.69 11.85
N LYS A 418 -8.36 26.76 12.49
CA LYS A 418 -7.39 27.67 11.89
C LYS A 418 -5.96 27.17 12.07
N GLY A 419 -5.16 27.30 11.01
CA GLY A 419 -3.73 27.01 11.03
C GLY A 419 -3.38 25.52 11.06
N LEU A 420 -4.32 24.65 10.66
CA LEU A 420 -4.11 23.21 10.53
C LEU A 420 -4.44 22.77 9.10
N LYS A 421 -3.50 22.06 8.47
CA LYS A 421 -3.68 21.42 7.16
C LYS A 421 -3.39 19.92 7.23
N LEU A 422 -4.02 19.15 6.34
CA LEU A 422 -3.71 17.73 6.10
C LEU A 422 -3.08 17.58 4.72
N ALA A 423 -1.94 16.90 4.64
CA ALA A 423 -1.18 16.74 3.40
C ALA A 423 -0.63 15.32 3.28
N ASP A 424 -1.54 14.38 3.07
CA ASP A 424 -1.24 12.98 2.75
C ASP A 424 -2.42 12.34 2.00
N LEU A 425 -2.36 11.03 1.74
CA LEU A 425 -3.39 10.26 1.03
C LEU A 425 -4.79 10.33 1.68
N SER A 426 -4.93 10.73 2.95
CA SER A 426 -6.23 10.89 3.58
C SER A 426 -7.11 11.91 2.85
N ILE A 427 -6.53 12.91 2.19
CA ILE A 427 -7.29 13.98 1.56
C ILE A 427 -7.91 13.62 0.20
N ALA A 428 -7.53 12.50 -0.42
CA ALA A 428 -7.97 12.25 -1.80
C ALA A 428 -9.49 12.00 -1.86
N PRO A 429 -10.22 12.72 -2.73
CA PRO A 429 -11.68 12.61 -2.82
C PRO A 429 -12.15 11.30 -3.46
N GLU A 430 -11.32 10.71 -4.32
CA GLU A 430 -11.52 9.44 -4.99
C GLU A 430 -10.25 8.60 -5.02
N ASN A 431 -10.36 7.33 -5.40
CA ASN A 431 -9.21 6.46 -5.59
C ASN A 431 -8.48 6.79 -6.91
N VAL A 432 -7.26 6.28 -7.05
CA VAL A 432 -6.40 6.47 -8.21
C VAL A 432 -6.01 5.12 -8.79
N GLY A 433 -6.11 4.92 -10.11
CA GLY A 433 -5.77 3.64 -10.75
C GLY A 433 -4.27 3.41 -10.90
N ALA A 434 -3.50 3.52 -9.81
CA ALA A 434 -2.05 3.37 -9.75
C ALA A 434 -1.57 3.10 -8.31
N ASN A 435 -0.35 2.59 -8.15
CA ASN A 435 0.31 2.58 -6.85
C ASN A 435 0.44 4.01 -6.29
N THR A 436 0.15 4.18 -5.01
CA THR A 436 -0.17 5.51 -4.46
C THR A 436 1.04 6.34 -4.00
N ASN A 437 2.27 5.82 -4.12
CA ASN A 437 3.47 6.57 -3.74
C ASN A 437 3.60 7.89 -4.53
N ASN A 438 3.47 7.82 -5.86
CA ASN A 438 3.49 9.02 -6.71
C ASN A 438 2.36 10.00 -6.36
N THR A 439 1.19 9.49 -5.97
CA THR A 439 0.07 10.33 -5.54
C THR A 439 0.39 11.04 -4.23
N ALA A 440 1.00 10.33 -3.26
CA ALA A 440 1.44 10.92 -2.01
C ALA A 440 2.49 12.02 -2.22
N LEU A 441 3.46 11.80 -3.11
CA LEU A 441 4.47 12.79 -3.47
C LEU A 441 3.83 14.04 -4.09
N VAL A 442 2.93 13.88 -5.07
CA VAL A 442 2.23 15.01 -5.71
C VAL A 442 1.37 15.80 -4.72
N ILE A 443 0.70 15.12 -3.77
CA ILE A 443 -0.02 15.80 -2.68
C ILE A 443 0.95 16.61 -1.82
N GLY A 444 2.10 16.04 -1.47
CA GLY A 444 3.14 16.73 -0.70
C GLY A 444 3.68 17.98 -1.40
N GLU A 445 4.04 17.87 -2.67
CA GLU A 445 4.48 18.99 -3.50
C GLU A 445 3.41 20.08 -3.59
N LYS A 446 2.15 19.69 -3.82
CA LYS A 446 1.07 20.66 -3.91
C LYS A 446 0.80 21.36 -2.57
N ALA A 447 0.91 20.63 -1.47
CA ALA A 447 0.78 21.20 -0.14
C ALA A 447 1.91 22.19 0.16
N ALA A 448 3.15 21.90 -0.25
CA ALA A 448 4.28 22.80 -0.11
C ALA A 448 4.04 24.11 -0.88
N ASP A 449 3.61 24.04 -2.14
CA ASP A 449 3.24 25.20 -2.95
C ASP A 449 2.16 26.07 -2.28
N ILE A 450 1.07 25.46 -1.79
CA ILE A 450 0.01 26.17 -1.06
C ILE A 450 0.59 26.86 0.19
N ILE A 451 1.40 26.16 0.98
CA ILE A 451 1.97 26.70 2.22
C ILE A 451 2.94 27.85 1.92
N LEU A 452 3.79 27.74 0.91
CA LEU A 452 4.74 28.78 0.52
C LEU A 452 4.00 30.05 0.11
N ARG A 453 2.99 29.95 -0.76
CA ARG A 453 2.17 31.10 -1.18
C ARG A 453 1.47 31.77 -0.01
N GLU A 454 0.85 30.98 0.87
CA GLU A 454 0.15 31.53 2.04
C GLU A 454 1.11 32.10 3.11
N LEU A 455 2.41 31.84 3.02
CA LEU A 455 3.44 32.43 3.87
C LEU A 455 4.19 33.59 3.19
N GLY A 456 3.92 33.88 1.92
CA GLY A 456 4.65 34.87 1.13
C GLY A 456 6.09 34.45 0.82
N LEU A 457 6.32 33.15 0.61
CA LEU A 457 7.63 32.55 0.34
C LEU A 457 7.76 31.98 -1.08
N ALA A 458 6.71 32.09 -1.90
CA ALA A 458 6.64 31.59 -3.28
C ALA A 458 6.81 32.71 -4.30
#